data_AF-A0A953N2X9-F1
#
_entry.id   AF-A0A953N2X9-F1
#
_cell.length_a   1.000
_cell.length_b   1.000
_cell.length_c   1.000
_cell.angle_alpha   90.00
_cell.angle_beta   90.00
_cell.angle_gamma   90.00
#
_symmetry.space_group_name_H-M   'P 1'
#
loop_
_entity.id
_entity.type
_entity.pdbx_description
1 polymer ?
#
loop_
_entity_poly.entity_id
_entity_poly.type
_entity_poly.pdbx_seq_one_letter_code
_entity_poly.pdbx_strand_id
1 'polypeptide(L)' 'MPFSKDPEKGGTNKDGTKSSLYCSYCYVNGAFTQPDFSATEMKAFCIEKMKEQGFPGFLARIFATGIPRLERWKNK' A
#
# COMPACT_ATOMS: atom_id res chain seq x y z
N MET A 1 -0.13 -5.39 -0.82
CA MET A 1 -0.92 -6.30 0.05
C MET A 1 -1.95 -6.97 -0.84
N PRO A 2 -2.29 -8.26 -0.69
CA PRO A 2 -3.41 -8.82 -1.44
C PRO A 2 -4.71 -8.14 -0.95
N PHE A 3 -5.47 -7.54 -1.87
CA PHE A 3 -6.77 -6.90 -1.56
C PHE A 3 -7.72 -7.83 -0.80
N SER A 4 -7.57 -9.14 -0.97
CA SER A 4 -8.34 -10.18 -0.29
C SER A 4 -8.14 -10.23 1.23
N LYS A 5 -7.03 -9.70 1.76
CA LYS A 5 -6.75 -9.62 3.20
C LYS A 5 -6.87 -8.20 3.76
N ASP A 6 -7.24 -7.25 2.92
CA ASP A 6 -7.53 -5.89 3.36
C ASP A 6 -8.95 -5.87 3.97
N PRO A 7 -9.13 -5.42 5.23
CA PRO A 7 -10.45 -5.33 5.86
C PRO A 7 -11.42 -4.45 5.06
N GLU A 8 -10.91 -3.42 4.38
CA GLU A 8 -11.70 -2.53 3.53
C GLU A 8 -11.63 -2.90 2.04
N LYS A 9 -10.99 -4.02 1.67
CA LYS A 9 -10.86 -4.50 0.28
C LYS A 9 -10.25 -3.45 -0.69
N GLY A 10 -9.41 -2.55 -0.18
CA GLY A 10 -8.77 -1.48 -0.94
C GLY A 10 -8.84 -0.14 -0.22
N GLY A 11 -7.98 0.78 -0.62
CA GLY A 11 -7.97 2.15 -0.11
C GLY A 11 -9.17 2.94 -0.58
N THR A 12 -9.34 4.14 -0.04
CA THR A 12 -10.49 4.99 -0.34
C THR A 12 -10.01 6.31 -0.95
N ASN A 13 -10.61 6.73 -2.05
CA ASN A 13 -10.39 8.03 -2.68
C ASN A 13 -11.16 9.13 -1.91
N LYS A 14 -10.89 10.40 -2.24
CA LYS A 14 -11.55 11.54 -1.58
C LYS A 14 -13.07 11.54 -1.78
N ASP A 15 -13.54 10.97 -2.89
CA ASP A 15 -14.95 10.86 -3.25
C ASP A 15 -15.64 9.64 -2.61
N GLY A 16 -14.96 8.91 -1.72
CA GLY A 16 -15.50 7.69 -1.09
C GLY A 16 -15.44 6.44 -1.98
N THR A 17 -14.95 6.56 -3.22
CA THR A 17 -14.76 5.41 -4.13
C THR A 17 -13.54 4.60 -3.72
N LYS A 18 -13.53 3.29 -4.01
CA LYS A 18 -12.39 2.42 -3.68
C LYS A 18 -11.26 2.55 -4.69
N SER A 19 -10.04 2.56 -4.20
CA SER A 19 -8.83 2.47 -5.01
C SER A 19 -8.47 1.01 -5.27
N SER A 20 -8.37 0.63 -6.54
CA SER A 20 -7.85 -0.67 -6.98
C SER A 20 -6.31 -0.72 -7.03
N LEU A 21 -5.65 0.40 -6.72
CA LEU A 21 -4.20 0.54 -6.80
C LEU A 21 -3.52 0.51 -5.42
N TYR A 22 -4.23 0.97 -4.39
CA TYR A 22 -3.70 1.11 -3.03
C TYR A 22 -4.59 0.36 -2.03
N CYS A 23 -3.99 -0.18 -0.96
CA CYS A 23 -4.75 -0.77 0.15
C CYS A 23 -5.14 0.28 1.20
N SER A 24 -6.11 -0.03 2.05
CA SER A 24 -6.62 0.82 3.12
C SER A 24 -5.54 1.30 4.08
N TYR A 25 -4.52 0.47 4.36
CA TYR A 25 -3.41 0.88 5.22
C TYR A 25 -2.50 1.93 4.60
N CYS A 26 -2.42 1.99 3.26
CA CYS A 26 -1.54 2.92 2.56
C CYS A 26 -2.26 4.18 2.10
N TYR A 27 -3.56 4.10 1.83
CA TYR A 27 -4.33 5.16 1.19
C TYR A 27 -5.76 5.22 1.71
N VAL A 28 -6.10 6.31 2.40
CA VAL A 28 -7.40 6.53 3.05
C VAL A 28 -7.89 7.93 2.71
N ASN A 29 -9.17 8.07 2.35
CA ASN A 29 -9.84 9.34 2.07
C ASN A 29 -9.10 10.24 1.05
N GLY A 30 -8.48 9.63 0.04
CA GLY A 30 -7.76 10.34 -1.01
C GLY A 30 -6.33 10.75 -0.63
N ALA A 31 -5.85 10.36 0.55
CA ALA A 31 -4.52 10.70 1.05
C ALA A 31 -3.73 9.44 1.44
N PHE A 32 -2.42 9.50 1.25
CA PHE A 32 -1.56 8.47 1.80
C PHE A 32 -1.43 8.65 3.30
N THR A 33 -1.48 7.55 4.04
CA THR A 33 -1.26 7.57 5.50
C THR A 33 0.14 8.09 5.85
N GLN A 34 1.10 7.91 4.94
CA GLN A 34 2.46 8.45 5.03
C GLN A 34 2.80 9.27 3.76
N PRO A 35 2.52 10.59 3.76
CA PRO A 35 2.76 11.46 2.61
C PRO A 35 4.24 11.80 2.39
N ASP A 36 5.08 11.67 3.42
CA ASP A 36 6.51 11.99 3.34
C ASP A 36 7.38 10.83 2.84
N PHE A 37 6.83 9.60 2.84
CA PHE A 37 7.59 8.42 2.46
C PHE A 37 7.94 8.40 0.97
N SER A 38 9.21 8.13 0.69
CA SER A 38 9.66 7.70 -0.62
C SER A 38 9.10 6.32 -0.98
N ALA A 39 9.18 5.95 -2.26
CA ALA A 39 8.76 4.64 -2.75
C ALA A 39 9.37 3.48 -1.96
N THR A 40 10.65 3.62 -1.62
CA THR A 40 11.45 2.62 -0.92
C THR A 40 11.03 2.50 0.54
N GLU A 41 10.78 3.62 1.21
CA GLU A 41 10.30 3.67 2.59
C GLU A 41 8.88 3.11 2.70
N MET A 42 7.98 3.48 1.78
CA MET A 42 6.64 2.92 1.73
C MET A 42 6.67 1.41 1.51
N LYS A 43 7.56 0.93 0.64
CA LYS A 43 7.77 -0.50 0.43
C LYS A 43 8.21 -1.20 1.71
N ALA A 44 9.21 -0.66 2.41
CA ALA A 44 9.70 -1.22 3.66
C ALA A 44 8.58 -1.25 4.73
N PHE A 45 7.86 -0.14 4.89
CA PHE A 45 6.73 -0.02 5.80
C PHE A 45 5.64 -1.05 5.52
N CYS A 46 5.26 -1.23 4.25
CA CYS A 46 4.26 -2.24 3.86
C CYS A 46 4.73 -3.66 4.15
N ILE A 47 6.03 -3.95 3.95
CA ILE A 47 6.61 -5.26 4.24
C ILE A 47 6.54 -5.55 5.74
N GLU A 48 6.95 -4.60 6.58
CA GLU A 48 6.91 -4.75 8.03
C GLU A 48 5.47 -4.91 8.53
N LYS A 49 4.53 -4.08 8.07
CA LYS A 49 3.11 -4.22 8.43
C LYS A 49 2.52 -5.57 8.02
N MET A 50 2.90 -6.10 6.85
CA MET A 50 2.45 -7.43 6.43
C MET A 50 3.06 -8.54 7.30
N LYS A 51 4.34 -8.43 7.68
CA LYS A 51 4.98 -9.38 8.60
C LYS A 51 4.30 -9.37 9.98
N GLU A 52 3.98 -8.19 10.52
CA GLU A 52 3.23 -8.05 11.78
C GLU A 52 1.87 -8.75 11.73
N GLN A 53 1.23 -8.76 10.56
CA GLN A 53 -0.03 -9.48 10.33
C GLN A 53 0.12 -10.97 10.03
N GLY A 54 1.33 -11.53 10.18
CA GLY A 54 1.60 -12.94 9.96
C GLY A 54 1.76 -13.34 8.50
N PHE A 55 2.00 -12.39 7.59
CA PHE A 55 2.42 -12.76 6.24
C PHE A 55 3.88 -13.23 6.22
N PRO A 56 4.17 -14.30 5.47
CA PRO A 56 5.54 -14.65 5.12
C PRO A 56 6.26 -13.48 4.46
N GLY A 57 7.47 -13.16 4.92
CA GLY A 57 8.25 -12.01 4.44
C GLY A 57 8.50 -12.00 2.92
N PHE A 58 8.59 -13.18 2.29
CA PHE A 58 8.73 -13.28 0.83
C PHE A 58 7.46 -12.81 0.09
N LEU A 59 6.27 -13.18 0.58
CA LEU A 59 5.00 -12.71 0.01
C LEU A 59 4.87 -11.21 0.19
N ALA A 60 5.16 -10.70 1.39
CA ALA A 60 5.15 -9.27 1.68
C ALA A 60 6.03 -8.49 0.69
N ARG A 61 7.22 -9.01 0.40
CA ARG A 61 8.16 -8.42 -0.57
C ARG A 61 7.62 -8.43 -2.00
N ILE A 62 7.01 -9.54 -2.45
CA ILE A 62 6.37 -9.64 -3.79
C ILE A 62 5.24 -8.63 -3.95
N PHE A 63 4.40 -8.48 -2.91
CA PHE A 63 3.32 -7.51 -2.95
C PHE A 63 3.82 -6.06 -2.89
N ALA A 64 4.92 -5.80 -2.17
CA ALA A 64 5.48 -4.46 -2.04
C ALA A 64 6.44 -4.09 -3.20
N THR A 65 6.85 -5.04 -4.05
CA THR A 65 7.67 -4.73 -5.24
C THR A 65 6.97 -3.88 -6.29
N GLY A 66 5.64 -3.87 -6.31
CA GLY A 66 4.87 -2.99 -7.20
C GLY A 66 4.82 -1.53 -6.75
N ILE A 67 5.11 -1.24 -5.48
CA ILE A 67 4.93 0.10 -4.89
C ILE A 67 5.75 1.19 -5.61
N PRO A 68 7.05 1.00 -5.90
CA PRO A 68 7.83 2.00 -6.62
C PRO A 68 7.36 2.29 -8.05
N ARG A 69 6.54 1.41 -8.64
CA ARG A 69 5.98 1.57 -9.98
C ARG A 69 4.63 2.30 -10.00
N LEU A 70 4.09 2.65 -8.83
CA LEU A 70 2.81 3.35 -8.73
C LEU A 70 2.95 4.79 -9.18
N GLU A 71 1.87 5.35 -9.73
CA GLU A 71 1.87 6.67 -10.38
C GLU A 71 2.41 7.79 -9.48
N ARG A 72 2.23 7.68 -8.16
CA ARG A 72 2.79 8.60 -7.17
C ARG A 72 4.31 8.78 -7.30
N TRP A 73 5.05 7.72 -7.61
CA TRP A 73 6.52 7.73 -7.71
C TRP A 73 7.03 7.50 -9.14
N LYS A 74 6.13 7.23 -10.09
CA LYS A 74 6.46 7.00 -11.51
C LYS A 74 6.95 8.27 -12.22
N ASN A 75 6.68 9.46 -11.68
CA ASN A 75 7.06 10.76 -12.25
C ASN A 75 8.21 11.45 -11.49
N LYS A 76 9.18 10.69 -10.94
CA LYS A 76 10.41 11.26 -10.37
C LYS A 76 11.65 10.68 -11.03
#